data_AF-A0A5T1YZK6-F1
#
_entry.id   AF-A0A5T1YZK6-F1
#
_cell.length_a   1.000
_cell.length_b   1.000
_cell.length_c   1.000
_cell.angle_alpha   90.00
_cell.angle_beta   90.00
_cell.angle_gamma   90.00
#
_symmetry.space_group_name_H-M   'P 1'
#
loop_
_entity.id
_entity.type
_entity.pdbx_description
1 polymer ?
#
loop_
_entity_poly.entity_id
_entity_poly.type
_entity_poly.pdbx_seq_one_letter_code
_entity_poly.pdbx_strand_id
1 'polypeptide(L)'
;ENIILEKNKICKKIKKLKEFKNKIEEKINTANKNKKDLKSTIAKNTREVLSKIDSNKYNTPQSYQSTHIDDGYLSSEKISLFEVLSYDEFEKIKSMKKNLNYEIIKEFNFDKFKQIENGVKKIDEMLKQTPENNAIDRFKQDNDLENLARLAFDIKNKSEMYKDKCPLCGQNILGVKLWEKLEKHFNEEYKQFIERLGKAKNFFENSITELGNYTKWLNEHFIKTKLLIDDDIDKKRQEYLLFIEESVKEINNIINHIELKKQNPNKNDIDIDCDLNLFQRILNDDIQNLIKQHNRKQQTYLKDIDENIEKIKKHFIAKEKDNVALYNGLINFYNKIKEKINCVLEKRNKHIVDIDAKLKEMDQSFQNLNKDMEEWFFNDICFEKIGDAYYKIQRLNFNNKWFDCDKGLSEGEKTIVSIIYFTNHFLSKIKEIKECPLVFLDDPINSLDNSNRDKIINYISSKLLK
;
A
#
# COMPACT_ATOMS: atom_id res chain seq x y z
N GLU A 1 27.06 64.90 -4.12
CA GLU A 1 25.60 64.80 -3.83
C GLU A 1 24.92 63.52 -4.30
N ASN A 2 24.97 63.17 -5.59
CA ASN A 2 24.10 62.12 -6.15
C ASN A 2 24.44 60.67 -5.72
N ILE A 3 25.73 60.33 -5.63
CA ILE A 3 26.21 58.94 -5.41
C ILE A 3 25.86 58.40 -4.01
N ILE A 4 26.01 59.22 -2.96
CA ILE A 4 25.70 58.81 -1.57
C ILE A 4 24.18 58.66 -1.39
N LEU A 5 23.41 59.60 -1.96
CA LEU A 5 21.94 59.53 -1.95
C LEU A 5 21.45 58.28 -2.69
N GLU A 6 22.08 57.93 -3.80
CA GLU A 6 21.83 56.71 -4.56
C GLU A 6 22.15 55.44 -3.75
N LYS A 7 23.35 55.36 -3.14
CA LYS A 7 23.74 54.26 -2.23
C LYS A 7 22.73 54.07 -1.12
N ASN A 8 22.35 55.15 -0.44
CA ASN A 8 21.36 55.12 0.64
C ASN A 8 19.97 54.65 0.16
N LYS A 9 19.53 55.06 -1.04
CA LYS A 9 18.30 54.57 -1.66
C LYS A 9 18.37 53.06 -1.95
N ILE A 10 19.51 52.56 -2.43
CA ILE A 10 19.72 51.13 -2.70
C ILE A 10 19.75 50.32 -1.41
N CYS A 11 20.44 50.79 -0.36
CA CYS A 11 20.48 50.15 0.96
C CYS A 11 19.08 50.01 1.57
N LYS A 12 18.26 51.06 1.54
CA LYS A 12 16.85 51.01 1.99
C LYS A 12 16.04 49.98 1.20
N LYS A 13 16.24 49.93 -0.11
CA LYS A 13 15.61 48.96 -1.02
C LYS A 13 16.04 47.52 -0.75
N ILE A 14 17.30 47.27 -0.40
CA ILE A 14 17.82 45.95 0.01
C ILE A 14 17.20 45.53 1.34
N LYS A 15 17.12 46.43 2.33
CA LYS A 15 16.50 46.14 3.63
C LYS A 15 15.06 45.66 3.45
N LYS A 16 14.25 46.38 2.67
CA LYS A 16 12.88 45.97 2.34
C LYS A 16 12.80 44.61 1.64
N LEU A 17 13.74 44.30 0.74
CA LEU A 17 13.79 42.99 0.07
C LEU A 17 14.17 41.85 1.03
N LYS A 18 15.07 42.09 1.98
CA LYS A 18 15.43 41.11 3.02
C LYS A 18 14.23 40.82 3.94
N GLU A 19 13.52 41.86 4.37
CA GLU A 19 12.28 41.71 5.14
C GLU A 19 11.22 40.91 4.37
N PHE A 20 11.06 41.19 3.07
CA PHE A 20 10.13 40.43 2.22
C PHE A 20 10.58 38.98 2.03
N LYS A 21 11.89 38.72 1.86
CA LYS A 21 12.45 37.36 1.79
C LYS A 21 12.13 36.56 3.05
N ASN A 22 12.30 37.15 4.24
CA ASN A 22 11.99 36.47 5.50
C ASN A 22 10.51 36.07 5.57
N LYS A 23 9.59 36.97 5.17
CA LYS A 23 8.16 36.65 5.09
C LYS A 23 7.85 35.50 4.12
N ILE A 24 8.58 35.41 3.00
CA ILE A 24 8.44 34.29 2.05
C ILE A 24 8.99 32.99 2.66
N GLU A 25 10.10 33.04 3.38
CA GLU A 25 10.65 31.87 4.09
C GLU A 25 9.71 31.36 5.18
N GLU A 26 9.09 32.25 5.95
CA GLU A 26 8.05 31.90 6.91
C GLU A 26 6.88 31.17 6.23
N LYS A 27 6.40 31.68 5.08
CA LYS A 27 5.33 31.03 4.31
C LYS A 27 5.72 29.65 3.78
N ILE A 28 6.97 29.47 3.33
CA ILE A 28 7.49 28.15 2.92
C ILE A 28 7.50 27.20 4.12
N ASN A 29 7.98 27.66 5.27
CA ASN A 29 8.02 26.86 6.50
C ASN A 29 6.61 26.47 6.97
N THR A 30 5.64 27.37 6.91
CA THR A 30 4.23 27.06 7.20
C THR A 30 3.67 26.02 6.24
N ALA A 31 3.89 26.16 4.93
CA ALA A 31 3.43 25.19 3.94
C ALA A 31 4.06 23.80 4.16
N ASN A 32 5.37 23.74 4.46
CA ASN A 32 6.07 22.50 4.81
C ASN A 32 5.52 21.86 6.09
N LYS A 33 5.22 22.67 7.12
CA LYS A 33 4.59 22.20 8.35
C LYS A 33 3.22 21.58 8.06
N ASN A 34 2.36 22.29 7.33
CA ASN A 34 1.03 21.79 6.98
C ASN A 34 1.10 20.50 6.15
N LYS A 35 2.06 20.40 5.22
CA LYS A 35 2.32 19.16 4.47
C LYS A 35 2.74 18.01 5.40
N LYS A 36 3.58 18.25 6.40
CA LYS A 36 3.98 17.26 7.41
C LYS A 36 2.81 16.83 8.29
N ASP A 37 1.96 17.77 8.68
CA ASP A 37 0.76 17.50 9.47
C ASP A 37 -0.23 16.65 8.66
N LEU A 38 -0.41 16.95 7.37
CA LEU A 38 -1.19 16.13 6.44
C LEU A 38 -0.68 14.69 6.35
N LYS A 39 0.65 14.48 6.20
CA LYS A 39 1.25 13.13 6.22
C LYS A 39 0.94 12.39 7.52
N SER A 40 0.93 13.11 8.64
CA SER A 40 0.63 12.53 9.95
C SER A 40 -0.85 12.13 10.06
N THR A 41 -1.77 12.92 9.51
CA THR A 41 -3.19 12.58 9.40
C THR A 41 -3.43 11.36 8.50
N ILE A 42 -2.80 11.31 7.32
CA ILE A 42 -2.87 10.16 6.41
C ILE A 42 -2.39 8.90 7.13
N ALA A 43 -1.23 8.96 7.79
CA ALA A 43 -0.67 7.83 8.52
C ALA A 43 -1.58 7.37 9.66
N LYS A 44 -2.15 8.31 10.43
CA LYS A 44 -3.09 8.00 11.51
C LYS A 44 -4.33 7.26 10.98
N ASN A 45 -4.99 7.82 9.97
CA ASN A 45 -6.22 7.25 9.41
C ASN A 45 -5.96 5.87 8.78
N THR A 46 -4.83 5.73 8.07
CA THR A 46 -4.39 4.45 7.51
C THR A 46 -4.21 3.41 8.61
N ARG A 47 -3.46 3.75 9.65
CA ARG A 47 -3.19 2.86 10.78
C ARG A 47 -4.46 2.43 11.51
N GLU A 48 -5.43 3.33 11.70
CA GLU A 48 -6.72 3.00 12.35
C GLU A 48 -7.51 1.93 11.59
N VAL A 49 -7.36 1.85 10.26
CA VAL A 49 -7.94 0.76 9.46
C VAL A 49 -7.05 -0.48 9.51
N LEU A 50 -5.73 -0.31 9.32
CA LEU A 50 -4.80 -1.44 9.31
C LEU A 50 -4.75 -2.19 10.65
N SER A 51 -4.98 -1.53 11.78
CA SER A 51 -5.05 -2.16 13.11
C SER A 51 -6.25 -3.09 13.27
N LYS A 52 -7.31 -2.91 12.47
CA LYS A 52 -8.45 -3.83 12.42
C LYS A 52 -8.14 -5.08 11.62
N ILE A 53 -7.25 -4.97 10.62
CA ILE A 53 -6.85 -6.07 9.72
C ILE A 53 -5.72 -6.89 10.34
N ASP A 54 -4.66 -6.24 10.81
CA ASP A 54 -3.48 -6.85 11.45
C ASP A 54 -3.15 -6.10 12.74
N SER A 55 -3.89 -6.45 13.79
CA SER A 55 -3.75 -5.86 15.12
C SER A 55 -2.36 -6.07 15.71
N ASN A 56 -1.68 -7.16 15.38
CA ASN A 56 -0.36 -7.46 15.95
C ASN A 56 0.70 -6.52 15.40
N LYS A 57 0.63 -6.20 14.10
CA LYS A 57 1.57 -5.29 13.45
C LYS A 57 1.24 -3.82 13.70
N TYR A 58 -0.05 -3.45 13.72
CA TYR A 58 -0.48 -2.04 13.69
C TYR A 58 -1.10 -1.49 14.99
N ASN A 59 -0.92 -2.18 16.12
CA ASN A 59 -1.47 -1.76 17.43
C ASN A 59 -0.83 -0.48 18.01
N THR A 60 0.41 -0.16 17.67
CA THR A 60 1.13 0.97 18.28
C THR A 60 1.21 2.19 17.35
N PRO A 61 1.35 3.42 17.88
CA PRO A 61 1.66 4.62 17.07
C PRO A 61 2.93 4.52 16.23
N GLN A 62 3.88 3.66 16.61
CA GLN A 62 5.15 3.48 15.91
C GLN A 62 5.05 2.57 14.69
N SER A 63 4.01 1.74 14.62
CA SER A 63 3.81 0.76 13.54
C SER A 63 3.59 1.37 12.15
N TYR A 64 3.02 2.57 12.08
CA TYR A 64 2.82 3.31 10.84
C TYR A 64 2.71 4.81 11.12
N GLN A 65 3.73 5.55 10.69
CA GLN A 65 3.91 6.99 10.93
C GLN A 65 4.12 7.75 9.62
N SER A 66 4.12 9.08 9.69
CA SER A 66 4.34 9.95 8.52
C SER A 66 5.66 9.68 7.78
N THR A 67 6.68 9.16 8.46
CA THR A 67 7.97 8.72 7.88
C THR A 67 7.85 7.49 6.98
N HIS A 68 6.81 6.68 7.15
CA HIS A 68 6.56 5.50 6.32
C HIS A 68 5.85 5.83 5.00
N ILE A 69 5.41 7.08 4.84
CA ILE A 69 4.85 7.59 3.59
C ILE A 69 6.00 8.22 2.80
N ASP A 70 6.46 7.53 1.76
CA ASP A 70 7.48 8.06 0.85
C ASP A 70 7.03 9.41 0.27
N ASP A 71 7.90 10.42 0.33
CA ASP A 71 7.64 11.72 -0.31
C ASP A 71 7.46 11.59 -1.83
N GLY A 72 8.07 10.57 -2.44
CA GLY A 72 7.85 10.23 -3.84
C GLY A 72 6.39 9.93 -4.15
N TYR A 73 5.64 9.30 -3.24
CA TYR A 73 4.21 9.02 -3.41
C TYR A 73 3.34 10.28 -3.36
N LEU A 74 3.87 11.38 -2.83
CA LEU A 74 3.20 12.68 -2.78
C LEU A 74 3.59 13.59 -3.94
N SER A 75 4.34 13.08 -4.92
CA SER A 75 4.56 13.78 -6.18
C SER A 75 3.28 13.76 -7.02
N SER A 76 3.06 14.81 -7.81
CA SER A 76 1.88 14.91 -8.69
C SER A 76 1.79 13.76 -9.70
N GLU A 77 2.93 13.25 -10.16
CA GLU A 77 3.00 12.11 -11.07
C GLU A 77 2.56 10.81 -10.38
N LYS A 78 3.19 10.43 -9.25
CA LYS A 78 2.86 9.16 -8.59
C LYS A 78 1.47 9.17 -7.95
N ILE A 79 1.06 10.27 -7.33
CA ILE A 79 -0.26 10.34 -6.68
C ILE A 79 -1.41 10.24 -7.67
N SER A 80 -1.18 10.62 -8.93
CA SER A 80 -2.18 10.49 -9.99
C SER A 80 -2.47 9.03 -10.39
N LEU A 81 -1.55 8.12 -10.09
CA LEU A 81 -1.69 6.68 -10.33
C LEU A 81 -2.47 5.96 -9.23
N PHE A 82 -2.80 6.64 -8.14
CA PHE A 82 -3.53 6.05 -7.02
C PHE A 82 -5.01 6.40 -7.11
N GLU A 83 -5.84 5.38 -6.95
CA GLU A 83 -7.29 5.51 -6.97
C GLU A 83 -7.87 5.37 -5.57
N VAL A 84 -8.92 6.15 -5.32
CA VAL A 84 -9.73 6.01 -4.11
C VAL A 84 -10.61 4.78 -4.29
N LEU A 85 -10.39 3.76 -3.47
CA LEU A 85 -11.25 2.57 -3.42
C LEU A 85 -12.73 2.95 -3.28
N SER A 86 -13.60 2.17 -3.93
CA SER A 86 -15.06 2.28 -3.76
C SER A 86 -15.48 1.91 -2.33
N TYR A 87 -16.69 2.31 -1.92
CA TYR A 87 -17.20 2.01 -0.58
C TYR A 87 -17.23 0.49 -0.31
N ASP A 88 -17.75 -0.27 -1.27
CA ASP A 88 -17.89 -1.73 -1.14
C ASP A 88 -16.53 -2.44 -1.07
N GLU A 89 -15.56 -2.02 -1.90
CA GLU A 89 -14.20 -2.58 -1.86
C GLU A 89 -13.49 -2.21 -0.55
N PHE A 90 -13.65 -0.98 -0.08
CA PHE A 90 -13.07 -0.51 1.17
C PHE A 90 -13.60 -1.26 2.38
N GLU A 91 -14.93 -1.43 2.50
CA GLU A 91 -15.52 -2.19 3.61
C GLU A 91 -15.19 -3.69 3.52
N LYS A 92 -15.13 -4.27 2.32
CA LYS A 92 -14.67 -5.66 2.13
C LYS A 92 -13.26 -5.86 2.67
N ILE A 93 -12.31 -5.01 2.30
CA ILE A 93 -10.92 -5.09 2.77
C ILE A 93 -10.82 -4.87 4.29
N LYS A 94 -11.54 -3.88 4.81
CA LYS A 94 -11.55 -3.53 6.24
C LYS A 94 -12.11 -4.64 7.13
N SER A 95 -12.95 -5.52 6.59
CA SER A 95 -13.51 -6.67 7.30
C SER A 95 -12.53 -7.86 7.42
N MET A 96 -11.45 -7.87 6.63
CA MET A 96 -10.45 -8.95 6.64
C MET A 96 -9.66 -8.98 7.94
N LYS A 97 -9.15 -10.15 8.33
CA LYS A 97 -8.33 -10.32 9.54
C LYS A 97 -7.17 -11.28 9.29
N LYS A 98 -5.93 -10.79 9.46
CA LYS A 98 -4.71 -11.55 9.21
C LYS A 98 -4.49 -12.74 10.14
N ASN A 99 -4.97 -12.62 11.38
CA ASN A 99 -4.76 -13.63 12.42
C ASN A 99 -5.83 -14.74 12.44
N LEU A 100 -6.65 -14.86 11.39
CA LEU A 100 -7.58 -15.98 11.28
C LEU A 100 -6.83 -17.19 10.72
N ASN A 101 -6.61 -18.18 11.57
CA ASN A 101 -6.12 -19.48 11.12
C ASN A 101 -7.31 -20.27 10.57
N TYR A 102 -7.56 -20.13 9.28
CA TYR A 102 -8.47 -21.02 8.57
C TYR A 102 -7.77 -22.36 8.41
N GLU A 103 -8.39 -23.46 8.82
CA GLU A 103 -7.81 -24.80 8.68
C GLU A 103 -8.06 -25.37 7.28
N ILE A 104 -7.11 -26.13 6.74
CA ILE A 104 -7.33 -26.87 5.49
C ILE A 104 -8.37 -27.95 5.78
N ILE A 105 -9.45 -27.94 5.02
CA ILE A 105 -10.49 -28.96 5.15
C ILE A 105 -10.14 -30.12 4.23
N LYS A 106 -10.03 -31.33 4.81
CA LYS A 106 -9.86 -32.57 4.03
C LYS A 106 -11.21 -32.97 3.43
N GLU A 107 -11.20 -33.30 2.15
CA GLU A 107 -12.39 -33.76 1.43
C GLU A 107 -12.91 -35.09 2.02
N PHE A 108 -14.23 -35.21 2.14
CA PHE A 108 -14.86 -36.47 2.50
C PHE A 108 -14.87 -37.40 1.30
N ASN A 109 -14.38 -38.62 1.48
CA ASN A 109 -14.32 -39.62 0.42
C ASN A 109 -15.31 -40.75 0.72
N PHE A 110 -16.28 -40.95 -0.17
CA PHE A 110 -17.21 -42.06 -0.09
C PHE A 110 -16.53 -43.36 -0.56
N ASP A 111 -16.49 -44.39 0.28
CA ASP A 111 -16.04 -45.73 -0.05
C ASP A 111 -17.18 -46.62 -0.55
N LYS A 112 -18.24 -46.79 0.26
CA LYS A 112 -19.35 -47.71 -0.07
C LYS A 112 -20.46 -47.00 -0.81
N PHE A 113 -20.84 -45.82 -0.35
CA PHE A 113 -21.96 -45.05 -0.88
C PHE A 113 -21.77 -44.64 -2.34
N LYS A 114 -20.53 -44.43 -2.83
CA LYS A 114 -20.27 -44.19 -4.27
C LYS A 114 -20.71 -45.35 -5.18
N GLN A 115 -20.87 -46.56 -4.62
CA GLN A 115 -21.32 -47.74 -5.34
C GLN A 115 -22.83 -47.99 -5.18
N ILE A 116 -23.57 -47.07 -4.54
CA ILE A 116 -24.98 -47.28 -4.16
C ILE A 116 -25.85 -47.61 -5.36
N GLU A 117 -25.73 -46.91 -6.49
CA GLU A 117 -26.52 -47.18 -7.70
C GLU A 117 -26.29 -48.61 -8.24
N ASN A 118 -25.04 -49.05 -8.26
CA ASN A 118 -24.71 -50.42 -8.66
C ASN A 118 -25.22 -51.44 -7.63
N GLY A 119 -25.23 -51.06 -6.34
CA GLY A 119 -25.85 -51.83 -5.27
C GLY A 119 -27.35 -52.00 -5.48
N VAL A 120 -28.07 -50.91 -5.79
CA VAL A 120 -29.52 -50.89 -6.06
C VAL A 120 -29.86 -51.79 -7.25
N LYS A 121 -29.14 -51.65 -8.38
CA LYS A 121 -29.36 -52.50 -9.56
C LYS A 121 -29.17 -53.99 -9.26
N LYS A 122 -28.08 -54.33 -8.56
CA LYS A 122 -27.78 -55.73 -8.20
C LYS A 122 -28.83 -56.30 -7.25
N ILE A 123 -29.31 -55.52 -6.29
CA ILE A 123 -30.33 -56.03 -5.36
C ILE A 123 -31.67 -56.17 -6.06
N ASP A 124 -32.07 -55.24 -6.93
CA ASP A 124 -33.31 -55.34 -7.71
C ASP A 124 -33.35 -56.63 -8.56
N GLU A 125 -32.26 -56.93 -9.26
CA GLU A 125 -32.10 -58.19 -9.99
C GLU A 125 -32.20 -59.41 -9.06
N MET A 126 -31.55 -59.36 -7.89
CA MET A 126 -31.53 -60.48 -6.94
C MET A 126 -32.89 -60.70 -6.26
N LEU A 127 -33.69 -59.65 -6.06
CA LEU A 127 -35.04 -59.75 -5.50
C LEU A 127 -36.02 -60.43 -6.47
N LYS A 128 -35.76 -60.36 -7.78
CA LYS A 128 -36.53 -61.04 -8.84
C LYS A 128 -36.12 -62.49 -9.08
N GLN A 129 -35.00 -62.94 -8.50
CA GLN A 129 -34.51 -64.33 -8.62
C GLN A 129 -35.11 -65.25 -7.55
N THR A 130 -35.25 -66.54 -7.85
CA THR A 130 -35.56 -67.57 -6.85
C THR A 130 -34.35 -68.49 -6.65
N PRO A 131 -34.13 -69.06 -5.46
CA PRO A 131 -33.10 -70.07 -5.28
C PRO A 131 -33.38 -71.29 -6.17
N GLU A 132 -32.34 -71.88 -6.75
CA GLU A 132 -32.44 -73.13 -7.51
C GLU A 132 -32.58 -74.30 -6.52
N ASN A 133 -33.81 -74.55 -6.08
CA ASN A 133 -34.16 -75.64 -5.17
C ASN A 133 -35.33 -76.48 -5.71
N ASN A 134 -35.53 -77.68 -5.13
CA ASN A 134 -36.77 -78.42 -5.34
C ASN A 134 -37.87 -77.76 -4.49
N ALA A 135 -38.39 -76.63 -4.97
CA ALA A 135 -39.37 -75.83 -4.26
C ALA A 135 -40.61 -76.66 -3.87
N ILE A 136 -40.92 -76.72 -2.58
CA ILE A 136 -42.18 -77.31 -2.11
C ILE A 136 -43.28 -76.28 -2.41
N ASP A 137 -44.22 -76.59 -3.31
CA ASP A 137 -45.20 -75.61 -3.79
C ASP A 137 -46.06 -74.99 -2.68
N ARG A 138 -46.33 -75.73 -1.59
CA ARG A 138 -47.05 -75.20 -0.42
C ARG A 138 -46.29 -74.07 0.26
N PHE A 139 -44.97 -74.09 0.27
CA PHE A 139 -44.14 -73.03 0.86
C PHE A 139 -44.18 -71.75 0.04
N LYS A 140 -44.48 -71.83 -1.26
CA LYS A 140 -44.70 -70.64 -2.10
C LYS A 140 -46.00 -69.88 -1.74
N GLN A 141 -46.96 -70.58 -1.12
CA GLN A 141 -48.29 -70.03 -0.80
C GLN A 141 -48.46 -69.72 0.69
N ASP A 142 -47.64 -70.34 1.55
CA ASP A 142 -47.70 -70.20 3.00
C ASP A 142 -46.29 -70.02 3.58
N ASN A 143 -45.94 -68.76 3.82
CA ASN A 143 -44.63 -68.38 4.33
C ASN A 143 -44.45 -68.75 5.81
N ASP A 144 -45.51 -68.75 6.61
CA ASP A 144 -45.43 -69.16 8.01
C ASP A 144 -45.07 -70.63 8.10
N LEU A 145 -45.62 -71.44 7.20
CA LEU A 145 -45.27 -72.84 7.05
C LEU A 145 -43.82 -73.05 6.57
N GLU A 146 -43.33 -72.27 5.58
CA GLU A 146 -41.93 -72.34 5.14
C GLU A 146 -40.98 -71.96 6.30
N ASN A 147 -41.29 -70.89 7.03
CA ASN A 147 -40.50 -70.42 8.16
C ASN A 147 -40.45 -71.44 9.30
N LEU A 148 -41.59 -72.05 9.65
CA LEU A 148 -41.65 -73.12 10.64
C LEU A 148 -40.83 -74.34 10.20
N ALA A 149 -40.96 -74.74 8.94
CA ALA A 149 -40.20 -75.85 8.37
C ALA A 149 -38.70 -75.57 8.36
N ARG A 150 -38.29 -74.34 8.02
CA ARG A 150 -36.90 -73.87 8.06
C ARG A 150 -36.33 -73.92 9.48
N LEU A 151 -37.07 -73.41 10.46
CA LEU A 151 -36.64 -73.45 11.86
C LEU A 151 -36.44 -74.89 12.35
N ALA A 152 -37.40 -75.77 12.07
CA ALA A 152 -37.28 -77.19 12.41
C ALA A 152 -36.10 -77.85 11.68
N PHE A 153 -35.87 -77.51 10.41
CA PHE A 153 -34.74 -78.02 9.64
C PHE A 153 -33.39 -77.56 10.20
N ASP A 154 -33.27 -76.30 10.58
CA ASP A 154 -32.05 -75.74 11.18
C ASP A 154 -31.76 -76.35 12.55
N ILE A 155 -32.78 -76.56 13.39
CA ILE A 155 -32.63 -77.20 14.71
C ILE A 155 -32.15 -78.65 14.55
N LYS A 156 -32.72 -79.41 13.60
CA LYS A 156 -32.26 -80.77 13.26
C LYS A 156 -30.77 -80.78 12.93
N ASN A 157 -30.33 -79.85 12.07
CA ASN A 157 -28.95 -79.86 11.57
C ASN A 157 -27.92 -79.33 12.58
N LYS A 158 -28.34 -78.55 13.59
CA LYS A 158 -27.45 -78.00 14.63
C LYS A 158 -27.35 -78.87 15.88
N SER A 159 -28.31 -79.76 16.14
CA SER A 159 -28.40 -80.52 17.39
C SER A 159 -28.29 -82.03 17.16
N GLU A 160 -27.30 -82.66 17.79
CA GLU A 160 -27.09 -84.11 17.77
C GLU A 160 -28.34 -84.89 18.26
N MET A 161 -29.11 -84.29 19.18
CA MET A 161 -30.33 -84.88 19.76
C MET A 161 -31.44 -85.12 18.73
N TYR A 162 -31.48 -84.31 17.66
CA TYR A 162 -32.54 -84.32 16.66
C TYR A 162 -32.08 -84.86 15.30
N LYS A 163 -30.88 -85.48 15.24
CA LYS A 163 -30.32 -86.01 13.99
C LYS A 163 -31.28 -86.95 13.25
N ASP A 164 -31.90 -87.85 14.01
CA ASP A 164 -32.87 -88.85 13.52
C ASP A 164 -34.30 -88.61 14.07
N LYS A 165 -34.58 -87.44 14.66
CA LYS A 165 -35.88 -87.12 15.27
C LYS A 165 -36.38 -85.74 14.86
N CYS A 166 -37.69 -85.61 14.68
CA CYS A 166 -38.33 -84.34 14.38
C CYS A 166 -38.23 -83.40 15.59
N PRO A 167 -37.70 -82.17 15.44
CA PRO A 167 -37.63 -81.20 16.55
C PRO A 167 -38.98 -80.72 17.07
N LEU A 168 -40.05 -80.85 16.29
CA LEU A 168 -41.39 -80.38 16.66
C LEU A 168 -42.21 -81.44 17.39
N CYS A 169 -42.16 -82.70 16.95
CA CYS A 169 -43.01 -83.78 17.49
C CYS A 169 -42.23 -84.95 18.10
N GLY A 170 -40.89 -84.96 18.04
CA GLY A 170 -40.04 -85.99 18.64
C GLY A 170 -40.03 -87.36 17.94
N GLN A 171 -40.83 -87.53 16.87
CA GLN A 171 -40.93 -88.78 16.11
C GLN A 171 -39.68 -89.03 15.26
N ASN A 172 -39.38 -90.30 14.97
CA ASN A 172 -38.29 -90.69 14.07
C ASN A 172 -38.58 -90.21 12.64
N ILE A 173 -37.56 -89.65 11.97
CA ILE A 173 -37.68 -89.04 10.64
C ILE A 173 -37.02 -89.86 9.53
N LEU A 174 -36.31 -90.95 9.87
CA LEU A 174 -35.66 -91.82 8.89
C LEU A 174 -36.69 -92.43 7.93
N GLY A 175 -36.45 -92.29 6.62
CA GLY A 175 -37.34 -92.79 5.56
C GLY A 175 -38.62 -91.97 5.36
N VAL A 176 -38.78 -90.84 6.04
CA VAL A 176 -39.95 -89.97 5.87
C VAL A 176 -39.73 -89.05 4.66
N LYS A 177 -40.49 -89.28 3.58
CA LYS A 177 -40.45 -88.51 2.32
C LYS A 177 -40.52 -86.98 2.50
N LEU A 178 -41.16 -86.50 3.57
CA LEU A 178 -41.21 -85.05 3.86
C LEU A 178 -39.82 -84.50 4.15
N TRP A 179 -39.00 -85.17 4.97
CA TRP A 179 -37.67 -84.69 5.34
C TRP A 179 -36.69 -84.74 4.17
N GLU A 180 -36.79 -85.74 3.30
CA GLU A 180 -36.06 -85.76 2.03
C GLU A 180 -36.42 -84.57 1.13
N LYS A 181 -37.70 -84.17 1.09
CA LYS A 181 -38.13 -82.96 0.36
C LYS A 181 -37.62 -81.68 1.02
N LEU A 182 -37.58 -81.61 2.36
CA LEU A 182 -37.02 -80.46 3.08
C LEU A 182 -35.50 -80.32 2.82
N GLU A 183 -34.76 -81.43 2.79
CA GLU A 183 -33.32 -81.43 2.45
C GLU A 183 -33.05 -80.94 1.03
N LYS A 184 -33.91 -81.32 0.07
CA LYS A 184 -33.83 -80.82 -1.31
C LYS A 184 -34.32 -79.37 -1.48
N HIS A 185 -35.16 -78.89 -0.57
CA HIS A 185 -35.70 -77.53 -0.58
C HIS A 185 -34.74 -76.52 0.05
N PHE A 186 -34.14 -76.87 1.19
CA PHE A 186 -33.14 -76.09 1.91
C PHE A 186 -31.71 -76.56 1.58
N ASN A 187 -31.45 -76.75 0.28
CA ASN A 187 -30.15 -77.13 -0.26
C ASN A 187 -29.11 -76.01 -0.09
N GLU A 188 -27.90 -76.28 -0.58
CA GLU A 188 -26.79 -75.33 -0.46
C GLU A 188 -27.04 -74.05 -1.25
N GLU A 189 -27.68 -74.15 -2.42
CA GLU A 189 -28.06 -73.02 -3.27
C GLU A 189 -29.03 -72.06 -2.56
N TYR A 190 -30.01 -72.60 -1.80
CA TYR A 190 -30.89 -71.80 -0.95
C TYR A 190 -30.10 -71.04 0.12
N LYS A 191 -29.19 -71.71 0.83
CA LYS A 191 -28.37 -71.09 1.89
C LYS A 191 -27.48 -69.98 1.32
N GLN A 192 -26.83 -70.24 0.19
CA GLN A 192 -26.01 -69.24 -0.50
C GLN A 192 -26.83 -68.05 -0.98
N PHE A 193 -28.08 -68.25 -1.41
CA PHE A 193 -28.98 -67.15 -1.77
C PHE A 193 -29.31 -66.25 -0.55
N ILE A 194 -29.66 -66.85 0.60
CA ILE A 194 -29.89 -66.11 1.84
C ILE A 194 -28.63 -65.36 2.30
N GLU A 195 -27.46 -65.98 2.19
CA GLU A 195 -26.19 -65.34 2.54
C GLU A 195 -25.89 -64.14 1.63
N ARG A 196 -26.14 -64.26 0.31
CA ARG A 196 -26.00 -63.14 -0.64
C ARG A 196 -26.93 -61.98 -0.28
N LEU A 197 -28.17 -62.25 0.09
CA LEU A 197 -29.11 -61.24 0.60
C LEU A 197 -28.58 -60.58 1.89
N GLY A 198 -28.02 -61.36 2.81
CA GLY A 198 -27.38 -60.83 4.02
C GLY A 198 -26.20 -59.89 3.73
N LYS A 199 -25.33 -60.26 2.78
CA LYS A 199 -24.21 -59.41 2.33
C LYS A 199 -24.70 -58.13 1.68
N ALA A 200 -25.78 -58.18 0.88
CA ALA A 200 -26.40 -57.00 0.30
C ALA A 200 -26.98 -56.07 1.37
N LYS A 201 -27.70 -56.61 2.36
CA LYS A 201 -28.20 -55.82 3.50
C LYS A 201 -27.06 -55.09 4.22
N ASN A 202 -25.98 -55.80 4.56
CA ASN A 202 -24.83 -55.19 5.22
C ASN A 202 -24.21 -54.05 4.40
N PHE A 203 -24.20 -54.14 3.06
CA PHE A 203 -23.73 -53.06 2.20
C PHE A 203 -24.58 -51.78 2.36
N PHE A 204 -25.91 -51.91 2.40
CA PHE A 204 -26.83 -50.79 2.59
C PHE A 204 -26.76 -50.21 4.01
N GLU A 205 -26.63 -51.03 5.04
CA GLU A 205 -26.43 -50.57 6.43
C GLU A 205 -25.11 -49.80 6.61
N ASN A 206 -24.04 -50.27 5.97
CA ASN A 206 -22.77 -49.56 5.92
C ASN A 206 -22.89 -48.23 5.18
N SER A 207 -23.70 -48.17 4.12
CA SER A 207 -23.98 -46.95 3.36
C SER A 207 -24.70 -45.90 4.22
N ILE A 208 -25.69 -46.31 5.03
CA ILE A 208 -26.34 -45.42 6.03
C ILE A 208 -25.32 -44.91 7.05
N THR A 209 -24.44 -45.79 7.55
CA THR A 209 -23.41 -45.41 8.52
C THR A 209 -22.46 -44.36 7.93
N GLU A 210 -22.08 -44.53 6.67
CA GLU A 210 -21.23 -43.58 5.94
C GLU A 210 -21.91 -42.22 5.73
N LEU A 211 -23.19 -42.19 5.38
CA LEU A 211 -23.99 -40.94 5.32
C LEU A 211 -24.08 -40.23 6.68
N GLY A 212 -24.19 -40.99 7.78
CA GLY A 212 -24.14 -40.45 9.14
C GLY A 212 -22.79 -39.82 9.48
N ASN A 213 -21.69 -40.43 9.03
CA ASN A 213 -20.35 -39.85 9.17
C ASN A 213 -20.18 -38.59 8.33
N TYR A 214 -20.71 -38.58 7.10
CA TYR A 214 -20.71 -37.40 6.24
C TYR A 214 -21.49 -36.23 6.84
N THR A 215 -22.65 -36.51 7.47
CA THR A 215 -23.43 -35.51 8.22
C THR A 215 -22.63 -34.86 9.34
N LYS A 216 -21.89 -35.67 10.13
CA LYS A 216 -21.01 -35.15 11.19
C LYS A 216 -19.89 -34.28 10.61
N TRP A 217 -19.26 -34.76 9.54
CA TRP A 217 -18.20 -34.04 8.83
C TRP A 217 -18.68 -32.69 8.27
N LEU A 218 -19.86 -32.65 7.63
CA LEU A 218 -20.48 -31.43 7.13
C LEU A 218 -20.69 -30.42 8.26
N ASN A 219 -21.32 -30.84 9.36
CA ASN A 219 -21.58 -29.96 10.50
C ASN A 219 -20.30 -29.44 11.14
N GLU A 220 -19.28 -30.27 11.28
CA GLU A 220 -18.00 -29.86 11.85
C GLU A 220 -17.34 -28.76 11.00
N HIS A 221 -17.30 -28.91 9.68
CA HIS A 221 -16.55 -28.00 8.83
C HIS A 221 -17.35 -26.78 8.34
N PHE A 222 -18.68 -26.89 8.19
CA PHE A 222 -19.48 -25.79 7.66
C PHE A 222 -19.93 -24.83 8.76
N ILE A 223 -20.14 -25.32 9.99
CA ILE A 223 -20.53 -24.47 11.13
C ILE A 223 -19.30 -23.79 11.75
N LYS A 224 -18.20 -24.52 11.94
CA LYS A 224 -17.01 -23.98 12.63
C LYS A 224 -16.17 -23.08 11.73
N THR A 225 -15.96 -23.46 10.47
CA THR A 225 -14.85 -22.87 9.71
C THR A 225 -15.23 -21.59 8.96
N LYS A 226 -16.53 -21.25 8.82
CA LYS A 226 -17.03 -20.13 7.99
C LYS A 226 -16.18 -20.01 6.73
N LEU A 227 -16.37 -20.95 5.80
CA LEU A 227 -15.55 -21.07 4.59
C LEU A 227 -15.34 -19.68 3.97
N LEU A 228 -14.12 -19.42 3.50
CA LEU A 228 -13.69 -18.17 2.84
C LEU A 228 -14.39 -17.89 1.50
N ILE A 229 -15.68 -18.11 1.37
CA ILE A 229 -16.47 -18.00 0.13
C ILE A 229 -17.68 -17.10 0.36
N ASP A 230 -18.04 -16.36 -0.69
CA ASP A 230 -19.14 -15.40 -0.68
C ASP A 230 -20.48 -16.12 -1.00
N ASP A 231 -20.75 -17.24 -0.32
CA ASP A 231 -21.93 -18.10 -0.52
C ASP A 231 -22.70 -18.28 0.80
N ASP A 232 -24.02 -18.53 0.72
CA ASP A 232 -24.82 -18.95 1.88
C ASP A 232 -24.57 -20.43 2.19
N ILE A 233 -23.46 -20.67 2.87
CA ILE A 233 -22.96 -21.99 3.24
C ILE A 233 -23.96 -22.74 4.13
N ASP A 234 -24.68 -22.04 5.01
CA ASP A 234 -25.61 -22.70 5.92
C ASP A 234 -26.85 -23.19 5.19
N LYS A 235 -27.37 -22.40 4.23
CA LYS A 235 -28.44 -22.86 3.35
C LYS A 235 -28.04 -24.12 2.58
N LYS A 236 -26.86 -24.14 1.95
CA LYS A 236 -26.37 -25.34 1.22
C LYS A 236 -26.20 -26.54 2.15
N ARG A 237 -25.70 -26.33 3.37
CA ARG A 237 -25.60 -27.39 4.38
C ARG A 237 -26.98 -27.97 4.69
N GLN A 238 -27.99 -27.12 4.93
CA GLN A 238 -29.35 -27.57 5.23
C GLN A 238 -29.96 -28.36 4.07
N GLU A 239 -29.76 -27.93 2.82
CA GLU A 239 -30.21 -28.66 1.63
C GLU A 239 -29.60 -30.07 1.56
N TYR A 240 -28.29 -30.20 1.79
CA TYR A 240 -27.63 -31.51 1.81
C TYR A 240 -28.10 -32.41 2.96
N LEU A 241 -28.39 -31.86 4.14
CA LEU A 241 -28.92 -32.63 5.26
C LEU A 241 -30.29 -33.22 4.95
N LEU A 242 -31.15 -32.48 4.23
CA LEU A 242 -32.43 -33.00 3.76
C LEU A 242 -32.24 -34.13 2.75
N PHE A 243 -31.34 -33.97 1.77
CA PHE A 243 -31.05 -35.05 0.80
C PHE A 243 -30.50 -36.31 1.48
N ILE A 244 -29.68 -36.16 2.53
CA ILE A 244 -29.18 -37.29 3.32
C ILE A 244 -30.32 -37.98 4.06
N GLU A 245 -31.21 -37.22 4.70
CA GLU A 245 -32.35 -37.81 5.41
C GLU A 245 -33.28 -38.59 4.48
N GLU A 246 -33.60 -38.03 3.31
CA GLU A 246 -34.40 -38.70 2.29
C GLU A 246 -33.69 -39.94 1.73
N SER A 247 -32.39 -39.85 1.45
CA SER A 247 -31.59 -41.00 1.01
C SER A 247 -31.54 -42.13 2.04
N VAL A 248 -31.48 -41.80 3.33
CA VAL A 248 -31.53 -42.82 4.40
C VAL A 248 -32.90 -43.49 4.45
N LYS A 249 -34.00 -42.78 4.20
CA LYS A 249 -35.35 -43.37 4.10
C LYS A 249 -35.43 -44.36 2.94
N GLU A 250 -34.91 -43.99 1.77
CA GLU A 250 -34.83 -44.87 0.60
C GLU A 250 -34.01 -46.14 0.86
N ILE A 251 -32.82 -45.99 1.48
CA ILE A 251 -31.98 -47.15 1.80
C ILE A 251 -32.66 -48.08 2.82
N ASN A 252 -33.35 -47.51 3.82
CA ASN A 252 -34.13 -48.33 4.76
C ASN A 252 -35.28 -49.07 4.07
N ASN A 253 -35.93 -48.46 3.07
CA ASN A 253 -36.94 -49.15 2.27
C ASN A 253 -36.34 -50.36 1.54
N ILE A 254 -35.17 -50.18 0.92
CA ILE A 254 -34.43 -51.29 0.29
C ILE A 254 -34.12 -52.39 1.30
N ILE A 255 -33.59 -52.05 2.49
CA ILE A 255 -33.30 -53.02 3.55
C ILE A 255 -34.56 -53.81 3.95
N ASN A 256 -35.71 -53.15 4.03
CA ASN A 256 -36.99 -53.81 4.32
C ASN A 256 -37.37 -54.80 3.21
N HIS A 257 -37.22 -54.44 1.93
CA HIS A 257 -37.44 -55.36 0.81
C HIS A 257 -36.49 -56.57 0.84
N ILE A 258 -35.22 -56.38 1.24
CA ILE A 258 -34.28 -57.49 1.44
C ILE A 258 -34.74 -58.43 2.55
N GLU A 259 -35.20 -57.90 3.68
CA GLU A 259 -35.70 -58.74 4.77
C GLU A 259 -37.00 -59.48 4.40
N LEU A 260 -37.92 -58.81 3.69
CA LEU A 260 -39.10 -59.46 3.11
C LEU A 260 -38.71 -60.59 2.17
N LYS A 261 -37.65 -60.43 1.37
CA LYS A 261 -37.13 -61.49 0.50
C LYS A 261 -36.47 -62.64 1.28
N LYS A 262 -35.77 -62.36 2.38
CA LYS A 262 -35.17 -63.41 3.23
C LYS A 262 -36.20 -64.24 3.98
N GLN A 263 -37.31 -63.63 4.36
CA GLN A 263 -38.50 -64.35 4.85
C GLN A 263 -39.18 -65.10 3.71
N ASN A 264 -39.14 -64.48 2.53
CA ASN A 264 -39.76 -64.75 1.24
C ASN A 264 -39.01 -65.45 0.08
N PRO A 265 -38.05 -66.40 0.21
CA PRO A 265 -37.00 -66.54 -0.81
C PRO A 265 -37.47 -66.96 -2.20
N ASN A 266 -38.56 -67.74 -2.25
CA ASN A 266 -39.15 -68.26 -3.48
C ASN A 266 -40.11 -67.26 -4.17
N LYS A 267 -40.39 -66.10 -3.57
CA LYS A 267 -41.26 -65.03 -4.11
C LYS A 267 -40.48 -64.16 -5.10
N ASN A 268 -40.93 -63.93 -6.34
CA ASN A 268 -40.14 -63.24 -7.39
C ASN A 268 -40.71 -61.90 -7.89
N ASP A 269 -41.76 -61.40 -7.25
CA ASP A 269 -42.50 -60.16 -7.57
C ASP A 269 -42.17 -59.01 -6.60
N ILE A 270 -40.98 -59.00 -6.02
CA ILE A 270 -40.52 -57.89 -5.17
C ILE A 270 -39.77 -56.89 -6.06
N ASP A 271 -40.37 -55.72 -6.26
CA ASP A 271 -39.78 -54.61 -7.01
C ASP A 271 -39.30 -53.51 -6.05
N ILE A 272 -38.20 -52.84 -6.40
CA ILE A 272 -37.71 -51.68 -5.66
C ILE A 272 -38.07 -50.42 -6.45
N ASP A 273 -38.91 -49.58 -5.86
CA ASP A 273 -39.02 -48.18 -6.26
C ASP A 273 -38.01 -47.37 -5.44
N CYS A 274 -37.01 -46.79 -6.10
CA CYS A 274 -35.95 -46.01 -5.46
C CYS A 274 -35.52 -44.84 -6.35
N ASP A 275 -35.59 -43.63 -5.81
CA ASP A 275 -35.14 -42.43 -6.51
C ASP A 275 -33.61 -42.29 -6.44
N LEU A 276 -32.93 -42.78 -7.48
CA LEU A 276 -31.47 -42.66 -7.62
C LEU A 276 -30.98 -41.21 -7.68
N ASN A 277 -31.84 -40.24 -8.04
CA ASN A 277 -31.43 -38.83 -8.11
C ASN A 277 -31.05 -38.26 -6.74
N LEU A 278 -31.65 -38.76 -5.66
CA LEU A 278 -31.29 -38.37 -4.29
C LEU A 278 -29.83 -38.72 -3.98
N PHE A 279 -29.39 -39.90 -4.39
CA PHE A 279 -28.00 -40.33 -4.21
C PHE A 279 -27.02 -39.52 -5.05
N GLN A 280 -27.38 -39.21 -6.30
CA GLN A 280 -26.56 -38.39 -7.19
C GLN A 280 -26.34 -36.97 -6.66
N ARG A 281 -27.36 -36.37 -6.03
CA ARG A 281 -27.24 -35.04 -5.40
C ARG A 281 -26.20 -35.04 -4.28
N ILE A 282 -26.12 -36.12 -3.49
CA ILE A 282 -25.11 -36.26 -2.43
C ILE A 282 -23.72 -36.46 -3.03
N LEU A 283 -23.61 -37.26 -4.09
CA LEU A 283 -22.33 -37.58 -4.75
C LEU A 283 -21.82 -36.45 -5.67
N ASN A 284 -22.60 -35.40 -5.91
CA ASN A 284 -22.17 -34.28 -6.74
C ASN A 284 -20.97 -33.56 -6.12
N ASP A 285 -20.13 -33.00 -6.98
CA ASP A 285 -18.90 -32.31 -6.63
C ASP A 285 -19.13 -30.92 -6.00
N ASP A 286 -20.37 -30.47 -5.80
CA ASP A 286 -20.66 -29.12 -5.30
C ASP A 286 -19.95 -28.82 -3.98
N ILE A 287 -20.10 -29.70 -2.98
CA ILE A 287 -19.42 -29.55 -1.68
C ILE A 287 -17.91 -29.64 -1.84
N GLN A 288 -17.40 -30.56 -2.66
CA GLN A 288 -15.97 -30.68 -2.93
C GLN A 288 -15.40 -29.41 -3.59
N ASN A 289 -16.15 -28.81 -4.52
CA ASN A 289 -15.78 -27.58 -5.19
C ASN A 289 -15.69 -26.41 -4.21
N LEU A 290 -16.64 -26.32 -3.25
CA LEU A 290 -16.59 -25.31 -2.19
C LEU A 290 -15.36 -25.50 -1.29
N ILE A 291 -15.03 -26.73 -0.92
CA ILE A 291 -13.82 -27.04 -0.14
C ILE A 291 -12.56 -26.67 -0.93
N LYS A 292 -12.47 -27.04 -2.21
CA LYS A 292 -11.33 -26.71 -3.08
C LYS A 292 -11.15 -25.21 -3.19
N GLN A 293 -12.24 -24.45 -3.36
CA GLN A 293 -12.20 -22.99 -3.38
C GLN A 293 -11.73 -22.41 -2.04
N HIS A 294 -12.25 -22.92 -0.92
CA HIS A 294 -11.82 -22.52 0.41
C HIS A 294 -10.33 -22.74 0.62
N ASN A 295 -9.85 -23.96 0.35
CA ASN A 295 -8.45 -24.34 0.53
C ASN A 295 -7.51 -23.53 -0.38
N ARG A 296 -7.93 -23.24 -1.63
CA ARG A 296 -7.18 -22.34 -2.53
C ARG A 296 -7.09 -20.92 -1.98
N LYS A 297 -8.22 -20.35 -1.53
CA LYS A 297 -8.24 -19.01 -0.95
C LYS A 297 -7.43 -18.93 0.34
N GLN A 298 -7.46 -19.97 1.18
CA GLN A 298 -6.63 -20.05 2.37
C GLN A 298 -5.13 -19.98 2.02
N GLN A 299 -4.70 -20.70 0.97
CA GLN A 299 -3.29 -20.68 0.54
C GLN A 299 -2.82 -19.29 0.10
N THR A 300 -3.69 -18.50 -0.53
CA THR A 300 -3.38 -17.14 -0.97
C THR A 300 -3.76 -16.05 0.04
N TYR A 301 -4.49 -16.39 1.10
CA TYR A 301 -5.14 -15.42 1.98
C TYR A 301 -4.19 -14.37 2.56
N LEU A 302 -3.02 -14.79 3.06
CA LEU A 302 -2.03 -13.87 3.62
C LEU A 302 -1.47 -12.93 2.56
N LYS A 303 -1.26 -13.42 1.34
CA LYS A 303 -0.80 -12.62 0.21
C LYS A 303 -1.89 -11.62 -0.20
N ASP A 304 -3.14 -12.07 -0.29
CA ASP A 304 -4.29 -11.23 -0.61
C ASP A 304 -4.47 -10.12 0.45
N ILE A 305 -4.27 -10.43 1.73
CA ILE A 305 -4.26 -9.43 2.81
C ILE A 305 -3.14 -8.41 2.60
N ASP A 306 -1.91 -8.84 2.34
CA ASP A 306 -0.79 -7.92 2.18
C ASP A 306 -0.98 -7.00 0.95
N GLU A 307 -1.53 -7.52 -0.14
CA GLU A 307 -1.92 -6.70 -1.31
C GLU A 307 -3.02 -5.69 -0.97
N ASN A 308 -4.03 -6.11 -0.21
CA ASN A 308 -5.12 -5.22 0.22
C ASN A 308 -4.66 -4.18 1.25
N ILE A 309 -3.69 -4.50 2.11
CA ILE A 309 -3.04 -3.53 3.00
C ILE A 309 -2.36 -2.43 2.17
N GLU A 310 -1.67 -2.77 1.09
CA GLU A 310 -1.07 -1.78 0.19
C GLU A 310 -2.12 -0.93 -0.52
N LYS A 311 -3.26 -1.52 -0.93
CA LYS A 311 -4.40 -0.75 -1.46
C LYS A 311 -4.93 0.27 -0.45
N ILE A 312 -5.09 -0.10 0.82
CA ILE A 312 -5.54 0.82 1.87
C ILE A 312 -4.56 1.97 2.08
N LYS A 313 -3.25 1.71 2.06
CA LYS A 313 -2.24 2.78 2.15
C LYS A 313 -2.38 3.76 0.99
N LYS A 314 -2.53 3.26 -0.24
CA LYS A 314 -2.71 4.10 -1.44
C LYS A 314 -4.03 4.88 -1.42
N HIS A 315 -5.11 4.26 -0.95
CA HIS A 315 -6.43 4.90 -0.82
C HIS A 315 -6.37 6.19 0.00
N PHE A 316 -5.77 6.15 1.20
CA PHE A 316 -5.69 7.34 2.06
C PHE A 316 -4.78 8.43 1.50
N ILE A 317 -3.75 8.07 0.73
CA ILE A 317 -2.93 9.04 0.00
C ILE A 317 -3.75 9.68 -1.13
N ALA A 318 -4.45 8.87 -1.93
CA ALA A 318 -5.28 9.35 -3.04
C ALA A 318 -6.42 10.27 -2.58
N LYS A 319 -7.03 9.98 -1.41
CA LYS A 319 -8.09 10.80 -0.83
C LYS A 319 -7.64 12.25 -0.54
N GLU A 320 -6.36 12.44 -0.24
CA GLU A 320 -5.78 13.75 0.08
C GLU A 320 -5.02 14.39 -1.10
N LYS A 321 -5.22 13.87 -2.32
CA LYS A 321 -4.51 14.30 -3.53
C LYS A 321 -4.54 15.81 -3.76
N ASP A 322 -5.71 16.42 -3.60
CA ASP A 322 -5.88 17.86 -3.83
C ASP A 322 -5.12 18.69 -2.80
N ASN A 323 -5.14 18.27 -1.52
CA ASN A 323 -4.39 18.93 -0.45
C ASN A 323 -2.88 18.81 -0.67
N VAL A 324 -2.41 17.63 -1.10
CA VAL A 324 -1.00 17.41 -1.46
C VAL A 324 -0.59 18.31 -2.63
N ALA A 325 -1.42 18.39 -3.68
CA ALA A 325 -1.18 19.25 -4.83
C ALA A 325 -1.14 20.73 -4.43
N LEU A 326 -2.05 21.18 -3.57
CA LEU A 326 -2.10 22.54 -3.04
C LEU A 326 -0.79 22.91 -2.32
N TYR A 327 -0.33 22.09 -1.36
CA TYR A 327 0.88 22.40 -0.60
C TYR A 327 2.15 22.36 -1.46
N ASN A 328 2.27 21.38 -2.36
CA ASN A 328 3.38 21.34 -3.32
C ASN A 328 3.38 22.57 -4.23
N GLY A 329 2.20 23.00 -4.71
CA GLY A 329 2.02 24.21 -5.51
C GLY A 329 2.46 25.47 -4.76
N LEU A 330 2.04 25.63 -3.50
CA LEU A 330 2.43 26.76 -2.65
C LEU A 330 3.96 26.80 -2.42
N ILE A 331 4.57 25.66 -2.07
CA ILE A 331 6.02 25.57 -1.85
C ILE A 331 6.77 25.97 -3.13
N ASN A 332 6.39 25.42 -4.28
CA ASN A 332 7.02 25.73 -5.56
C ASN A 332 6.84 27.20 -5.95
N PHE A 333 5.65 27.76 -5.74
CA PHE A 333 5.37 29.18 -6.00
C PHE A 333 6.25 30.11 -5.15
N TYR A 334 6.32 29.87 -3.84
CA TYR A 334 7.15 30.67 -2.94
C TYR A 334 8.65 30.50 -3.19
N ASN A 335 9.11 29.30 -3.55
CA ASN A 335 10.50 29.08 -3.96
C ASN A 335 10.87 29.88 -5.22
N LYS A 336 10.01 29.91 -6.24
CA LYS A 336 10.21 30.76 -7.43
C LYS A 336 10.27 32.25 -7.09
N ILE A 337 9.45 32.71 -6.14
CA ILE A 337 9.52 34.10 -5.65
C ILE A 337 10.85 34.35 -4.93
N LYS A 338 11.27 33.42 -4.07
CA LYS A 338 12.53 33.50 -3.32
C LYS A 338 13.75 33.59 -4.25
N GLU A 339 13.78 32.78 -5.31
CA GLU A 339 14.81 32.82 -6.35
C GLU A 339 14.86 34.19 -7.03
N LYS A 340 13.71 34.72 -7.47
CA LYS A 340 13.63 36.07 -8.06
C LYS A 340 14.15 37.15 -7.11
N ILE A 341 13.80 37.08 -5.82
CA ILE A 341 14.29 38.02 -4.80
C ILE A 341 15.81 37.92 -4.66
N ASN A 342 16.37 36.71 -4.62
CA ASN A 342 17.82 36.49 -4.53
C ASN A 342 18.54 37.12 -5.74
N CYS A 343 18.06 36.91 -6.97
CA CYS A 343 18.64 37.54 -8.15
C CYS A 343 18.62 39.08 -8.08
N VAL A 344 17.54 39.68 -7.56
CA VAL A 344 17.46 41.14 -7.40
C VAL A 344 18.40 41.64 -6.30
N LEU A 345 18.52 40.89 -5.20
CA LEU A 345 19.46 41.21 -4.12
C LEU A 345 20.91 41.16 -4.62
N GLU A 346 21.29 40.13 -5.37
CA GLU A 346 22.62 40.00 -5.97
C GLU A 346 22.95 41.19 -6.88
N LYS A 347 22.04 41.56 -7.79
CA LYS A 347 22.23 42.74 -8.66
C LYS A 347 22.43 44.04 -7.88
N ARG A 348 21.63 44.25 -6.81
CA ARG A 348 21.73 45.46 -5.99
C ARG A 348 22.99 45.49 -5.12
N ASN A 349 23.40 44.34 -4.59
CA ASN A 349 24.65 44.22 -3.84
C ASN A 349 25.85 44.50 -4.75
N LYS A 350 25.86 43.97 -5.98
CA LYS A 350 26.89 44.32 -6.97
C LYS A 350 26.95 45.84 -7.21
N HIS A 351 25.80 46.48 -7.39
CA HIS A 351 25.76 47.94 -7.56
C HIS A 351 26.31 48.71 -6.35
N ILE A 352 26.10 48.24 -5.12
CA ILE A 352 26.73 48.83 -3.94
C ILE A 352 28.25 48.69 -4.00
N VAL A 353 28.75 47.50 -4.35
CA VAL A 353 30.20 47.26 -4.49
C VAL A 353 30.80 48.20 -5.54
N ASP A 354 30.12 48.40 -6.67
CA ASP A 354 30.57 49.33 -7.72
C ASP A 354 30.59 50.79 -7.23
N ILE A 355 29.58 51.21 -6.45
CA ILE A 355 29.55 52.55 -5.85
C ILE A 355 30.68 52.72 -4.83
N ASP A 356 30.93 51.70 -4.00
CA ASP A 356 31.99 51.72 -2.98
C ASP A 356 33.38 51.78 -3.63
N ALA A 357 33.58 51.10 -4.75
CA ALA A 357 34.80 51.21 -5.55
C ALA A 357 35.02 52.65 -6.05
N LYS A 358 33.98 53.28 -6.62
CA LYS A 358 34.05 54.68 -7.08
C LYS A 358 34.37 55.66 -5.95
N LEU A 359 33.77 55.49 -4.78
CA LEU A 359 34.06 56.34 -3.62
C LEU A 359 35.52 56.17 -3.16
N LYS A 360 36.04 54.94 -3.17
CA LYS A 360 37.44 54.66 -2.82
C LYS A 360 38.42 55.28 -3.83
N GLU A 361 38.11 55.21 -5.12
CA GLU A 361 38.91 55.86 -6.17
C GLU A 361 38.94 57.37 -6.00
N MET A 362 37.79 57.99 -5.69
CA MET A 362 37.74 59.42 -5.36
C MET A 362 38.65 59.74 -4.18
N ASP A 363 38.55 59.01 -3.06
CA ASP A 363 39.40 59.23 -1.88
C ASP A 363 40.90 59.12 -2.19
N GLN A 364 41.30 58.13 -2.98
CA GLN A 364 42.69 57.98 -3.40
C GLN A 364 43.17 59.17 -4.23
N SER A 365 42.32 59.70 -5.12
CA SER A 365 42.63 60.90 -5.90
C SER A 365 42.89 62.11 -4.99
N PHE A 366 42.14 62.27 -3.90
CA PHE A 366 42.35 63.38 -2.96
C PHE A 366 43.58 63.21 -2.08
N GLN A 367 43.95 61.99 -1.71
CA GLN A 367 45.22 61.74 -1.04
C GLN A 367 46.41 62.12 -1.93
N ASN A 368 46.34 61.80 -3.22
CA ASN A 368 47.36 62.20 -4.19
C ASN A 368 47.43 63.72 -4.37
N LEU A 369 46.29 64.41 -4.36
CA LEU A 369 46.23 65.88 -4.37
C LEU A 369 46.98 66.50 -3.19
N ASN A 370 46.72 66.03 -1.98
CA ASN A 370 47.39 66.53 -0.77
C ASN A 370 48.90 66.26 -0.80
N LYS A 371 49.30 65.06 -1.24
CA LYS A 371 50.70 64.71 -1.40
C LYS A 371 51.41 65.63 -2.39
N ASP A 372 50.82 65.86 -3.56
CA ASP A 372 51.38 66.75 -4.57
C ASP A 372 51.44 68.21 -4.08
N MET A 373 50.45 68.64 -3.30
CA MET A 373 50.43 69.97 -2.69
C MET A 373 51.58 70.18 -1.70
N GLU A 374 51.81 69.22 -0.79
CA GLU A 374 52.89 69.24 0.20
C GLU A 374 54.28 69.11 -0.46
N GLU A 375 54.44 68.17 -1.40
CA GLU A 375 55.74 67.90 -2.01
C GLU A 375 56.25 69.07 -2.87
N TRP A 376 55.36 69.78 -3.55
CA TRP A 376 55.75 70.75 -4.59
C TRP A 376 55.55 72.21 -4.20
N PHE A 377 54.53 72.53 -3.40
CA PHE A 377 54.09 73.93 -3.25
C PHE A 377 53.94 74.39 -1.80
N PHE A 378 53.00 73.81 -1.05
CA PHE A 378 52.52 74.34 0.23
C PHE A 378 52.38 73.23 1.28
N ASN A 379 53.00 73.42 2.44
CA ASN A 379 52.78 72.56 3.62
C ASN A 379 51.68 73.09 4.54
N ASP A 380 51.22 74.32 4.30
CA ASP A 380 50.21 75.02 5.06
C ASP A 380 48.84 75.02 4.37
N ILE A 381 48.67 74.39 3.21
CA ILE A 381 47.38 74.25 2.50
C ILE A 381 47.10 72.76 2.27
N CYS A 382 45.87 72.31 2.55
CA CYS A 382 45.44 70.95 2.25
C CYS A 382 43.96 70.87 1.87
N PHE A 383 43.58 69.75 1.26
CA PHE A 383 42.19 69.35 1.03
C PHE A 383 41.72 68.41 2.15
N GLU A 384 40.74 68.84 2.94
CA GLU A 384 40.11 68.02 3.96
C GLU A 384 38.81 67.41 3.44
N LYS A 385 38.61 66.11 3.69
CA LYS A 385 37.34 65.43 3.41
C LYS A 385 36.30 65.79 4.48
N ILE A 386 35.20 66.41 4.06
CA ILE A 386 34.07 66.81 4.94
C ILE A 386 32.83 65.93 4.79
N GLY A 387 32.90 64.90 3.95
CA GLY A 387 31.87 63.89 3.79
C GLY A 387 32.28 62.89 2.72
N ASP A 388 31.45 61.87 2.44
CA ASP A 388 31.86 60.78 1.54
C ASP A 388 32.22 61.22 0.11
N ALA A 389 31.77 62.40 -0.34
CA ALA A 389 32.05 62.94 -1.68
C ALA A 389 32.29 64.47 -1.68
N TYR A 390 32.60 65.06 -0.53
CA TYR A 390 32.81 66.51 -0.39
C TYR A 390 34.15 66.78 0.26
N TYR A 391 34.84 67.78 -0.28
CA TYR A 391 36.16 68.20 0.18
C TYR A 391 36.15 69.72 0.27
N LYS A 392 36.87 70.23 1.25
CA LYS A 392 37.13 71.66 1.41
C LYS A 392 38.62 71.90 1.44
N ILE A 393 39.01 73.13 1.11
CA ILE A 393 40.40 73.56 1.20
C ILE A 393 40.59 74.23 2.56
N GLN A 394 41.66 73.85 3.26
CA GLN A 394 42.03 74.41 4.56
C GLN A 394 43.44 74.98 4.52
N ARG A 395 43.69 75.94 5.42
CA ARG A 395 45.02 76.51 5.66
C ARG A 395 45.41 76.46 7.12
N LEU A 396 46.70 76.28 7.39
CA LEU A 396 47.28 76.33 8.72
C LEU A 396 47.49 77.79 9.14
N ASN A 397 46.95 78.20 10.29
CA ASN A 397 47.23 79.51 10.87
C ASN A 397 48.52 79.51 11.70
N PHE A 398 48.94 80.70 12.15
CA PHE A 398 50.13 80.89 13.01
C PHE A 398 50.09 80.13 14.35
N ASN A 399 48.92 79.65 14.76
CA ASN A 399 48.74 78.83 15.96
C ASN A 399 48.71 77.32 15.65
N ASN A 400 49.16 76.91 14.46
CA ASN A 400 49.11 75.54 13.96
C ASN A 400 47.71 74.91 13.97
N LYS A 401 46.67 75.71 13.73
CA LYS A 401 45.28 75.24 13.58
C LYS A 401 44.81 75.42 12.14
N TRP A 402 44.22 74.36 11.59
CA TRP A 402 43.59 74.39 10.28
C TRP A 402 42.28 75.19 10.31
N PHE A 403 42.07 76.05 9.31
CA PHE A 403 40.84 76.81 9.12
C PHE A 403 40.40 76.81 7.65
N ASP A 404 39.10 76.95 7.42
CA ASP A 404 38.50 76.84 6.09
C ASP A 404 38.81 78.07 5.23
N CYS A 405 39.26 77.82 4.00
CA CYS A 405 39.71 78.84 3.07
C CYS A 405 38.60 79.32 2.13
N ASP A 406 37.47 79.77 2.67
CA ASP A 406 36.36 80.25 1.82
C ASP A 406 36.71 81.57 1.08
N LYS A 407 37.65 82.36 1.60
CA LYS A 407 38.13 83.64 1.01
C LYS A 407 39.63 83.92 1.23
N GLY A 408 40.41 82.93 1.66
CA GLY A 408 41.75 83.14 2.23
C GLY A 408 42.94 82.82 1.31
N LEU A 409 42.70 82.44 0.05
CA LEU A 409 43.76 82.14 -0.91
C LEU A 409 44.04 83.36 -1.79
N SER A 410 45.31 83.68 -2.00
CA SER A 410 45.78 84.63 -3.01
C SER A 410 45.49 84.11 -4.43
N GLU A 411 45.51 85.00 -5.43
CA GLU A 411 45.29 84.60 -6.82
C GLU A 411 46.35 83.60 -7.33
N GLY A 412 47.60 83.72 -6.88
CA GLY A 412 48.66 82.74 -7.17
C GLY A 412 48.39 81.37 -6.54
N GLU A 413 47.97 81.33 -5.27
CA GLU A 413 47.59 80.09 -4.58
C GLU A 413 46.38 79.43 -5.23
N LYS A 414 45.34 80.19 -5.62
CA LYS A 414 44.19 79.67 -6.36
C LYS A 414 44.60 79.04 -7.68
N THR A 415 45.55 79.67 -8.38
CA THR A 415 46.08 79.16 -9.66
C THR A 415 46.79 77.83 -9.45
N ILE A 416 47.67 77.73 -8.46
CA ILE A 416 48.38 76.49 -8.10
C ILE A 416 47.41 75.37 -7.69
N VAL A 417 46.49 75.67 -6.76
CA VAL A 417 45.47 74.71 -6.29
C VAL A 417 44.64 74.18 -7.47
N SER A 418 44.26 75.05 -8.41
CA SER A 418 43.50 74.66 -9.60
C SER A 418 44.30 73.79 -10.56
N ILE A 419 45.60 74.08 -10.75
CA ILE A 419 46.49 73.28 -11.61
C ILE A 419 46.73 71.89 -11.01
N ILE A 420 47.03 71.80 -9.71
CA ILE A 420 47.21 70.50 -9.02
C ILE A 420 45.91 69.69 -9.06
N TYR A 421 44.77 70.35 -8.79
CA TYR A 421 43.45 69.74 -8.89
C TYR A 421 43.21 69.18 -10.28
N PHE A 422 43.37 70.01 -11.31
CA PHE A 422 43.21 69.63 -12.70
C PHE A 422 44.13 68.46 -13.08
N THR A 423 45.40 68.53 -12.71
CA THR A 423 46.43 67.55 -13.09
C THR A 423 46.12 66.18 -12.50
N ASN A 424 45.83 66.09 -11.21
CA ASN A 424 45.45 64.83 -10.57
C ASN A 424 44.08 64.33 -11.06
N HIS A 425 43.12 65.23 -11.30
CA HIS A 425 41.83 64.86 -11.88
C HIS A 425 41.98 64.29 -13.30
N PHE A 426 42.82 64.91 -14.12
CA PHE A 426 43.13 64.46 -15.46
C PHE A 426 43.86 63.11 -15.44
N LEU A 427 44.92 62.98 -14.65
CA LEU A 427 45.71 61.74 -14.52
C LEU A 427 44.88 60.56 -13.97
N SER A 428 43.93 60.82 -13.07
CA SER A 428 43.02 59.76 -12.58
C SER A 428 42.06 59.26 -13.67
N LYS A 429 41.73 60.10 -14.66
CA LYS A 429 40.81 59.76 -15.76
C LYS A 429 41.49 59.39 -17.07
N ILE A 430 42.80 59.62 -17.21
CA ILE A 430 43.51 59.44 -18.48
C ILE A 430 43.39 58.01 -19.03
N LYS A 431 43.29 57.01 -18.16
CA LYS A 431 43.12 55.59 -18.54
C LYS A 431 41.75 55.28 -19.15
N GLU A 432 40.75 56.13 -18.93
CA GLU A 432 39.40 55.99 -19.49
C GLU A 432 39.26 56.65 -20.86
N ILE A 433 40.21 57.53 -21.23
CA ILE A 433 40.22 58.25 -22.49
C ILE A 433 40.82 57.33 -23.56
N LYS A 434 40.00 56.93 -24.54
CA LYS A 434 40.40 56.00 -25.61
C LYS A 434 41.28 56.63 -26.70
N GLU A 435 41.31 57.95 -26.78
CA GLU A 435 42.06 58.75 -27.77
C GLU A 435 43.19 59.52 -27.08
N CYS A 436 44.20 59.95 -27.85
CA CYS A 436 45.33 60.72 -27.32
C CYS A 436 44.83 62.09 -26.78
N PRO A 437 44.87 62.33 -25.46
CA PRO A 437 44.30 63.55 -24.90
C PRO A 437 45.25 64.74 -25.11
N LEU A 438 44.73 65.81 -25.72
CA LEU A 438 45.43 67.09 -25.83
C LEU A 438 44.98 68.02 -24.70
N VAL A 439 45.93 68.53 -23.92
CA VAL A 439 45.70 69.49 -22.83
C VAL A 439 46.26 70.85 -23.24
N PHE A 440 45.42 71.88 -23.21
CA PHE A 440 45.82 73.26 -23.42
C PHE A 440 45.70 74.02 -22.08
N LEU A 441 46.81 74.59 -21.61
CA LEU A 441 46.86 75.48 -20.45
C LEU A 441 47.17 76.89 -20.96
N ASP A 442 46.18 77.76 -20.91
CA ASP A 442 46.32 79.16 -21.32
C ASP A 442 46.91 79.99 -20.17
N ASP A 443 48.13 80.46 -20.38
CA ASP A 443 48.91 81.31 -19.46
C ASP A 443 48.84 80.95 -17.95
N PRO A 444 49.30 79.75 -17.55
CA PRO A 444 49.18 79.28 -16.16
C PRO A 444 50.12 79.97 -15.15
N ILE A 445 50.93 80.95 -15.57
CA ILE A 445 52.04 81.49 -14.78
C ILE A 445 51.94 82.99 -14.45
N ASN A 446 50.98 83.71 -15.04
CA ASN A 446 50.87 85.16 -14.91
C ASN A 446 50.69 85.67 -13.47
N SER A 447 49.95 84.93 -12.65
CA SER A 447 49.61 85.28 -11.25
C SER A 447 50.66 84.83 -10.23
N LEU A 448 51.77 84.22 -10.68
CA LEU A 448 52.78 83.58 -9.83
C LEU A 448 54.05 84.43 -9.69
N ASP A 449 54.71 84.31 -8.54
CA ASP A 449 56.07 84.82 -8.34
C ASP A 449 57.12 83.90 -9.00
N ASN A 450 58.35 84.39 -9.15
CA ASN A 450 59.41 83.64 -9.84
C ASN A 450 59.67 82.25 -9.23
N SER A 451 59.56 82.12 -7.91
CA SER A 451 59.74 80.84 -7.21
C SER A 451 58.64 79.83 -7.54
N ASN A 452 57.36 80.24 -7.53
CA ASN A 452 56.26 79.36 -7.85
C ASN A 452 56.12 79.11 -9.36
N ARG A 453 56.58 80.02 -10.22
CA ARG A 453 56.67 79.80 -11.68
C ARG A 453 57.56 78.61 -12.00
N ASP A 454 58.77 78.57 -11.45
CA ASP A 454 59.71 77.46 -11.67
C ASP A 454 59.14 76.14 -11.12
N LYS A 455 58.51 76.17 -9.94
CA LYS A 455 57.85 75.00 -9.35
C LYS A 455 56.70 74.47 -10.20
N ILE A 456 55.83 75.34 -10.73
CA ILE A 456 54.72 74.93 -11.62
C ILE A 456 55.24 74.31 -12.91
N ILE A 457 56.25 74.91 -13.55
CA ILE A 457 56.84 74.38 -14.79
C ILE A 457 57.41 72.98 -14.55
N ASN A 458 58.13 72.79 -13.44
CA ASN A 458 58.71 71.50 -13.08
C ASN A 458 57.63 70.47 -12.71
N TYR A 459 56.59 70.88 -11.98
CA TYR A 459 55.46 70.01 -11.64
C TYR A 459 54.75 69.50 -12.90
N ILE A 460 54.34 70.42 -13.80
CA ILE A 460 53.69 70.09 -15.07
C ILE A 460 54.58 69.18 -15.92
N SER A 461 55.87 69.52 -16.07
CA SER A 461 56.81 68.70 -16.84
C SER A 461 56.99 67.30 -16.25
N SER A 462 57.04 67.18 -14.92
CA SER A 462 57.23 65.89 -14.25
C SER A 462 55.99 64.99 -14.28
N LYS A 463 54.79 65.57 -14.30
CA LYS A 463 53.51 64.86 -14.15
C LYS A 463 52.76 64.65 -15.46
N LEU A 464 52.89 65.57 -16.43
CA LEU A 464 52.12 65.58 -17.67
C LEU A 464 52.95 65.35 -18.94
N LEU A 465 54.28 65.56 -18.90
CA LEU A 465 55.18 65.36 -20.05
C LEU A 465 56.02 64.07 -19.97
N LYS A 466 55.85 63.28 -18.91
CA LYS A 466 56.33 61.89 -18.81
C LYS A 466 55.23 60.94 -19.24
#